data_AF-A0A2T4D3E4-F1
#
_entry.id   AF-A0A2T4D3E4-F1
#
_cell.length_a   1.000
_cell.length_b   1.000
_cell.length_c   1.000
_cell.angle_alpha   90.00
_cell.angle_beta   90.00
_cell.angle_gamma   90.00
#
_symmetry.space_group_name_H-M   'P 1'
#
loop_
_entity.id
_entity.type
_entity.pdbx_description
1 polymer ?
#
loop_
_entity_poly.entity_id
_entity_poly.type
_entity_poly.pdbx_seq_one_letter_code
_entity_poly.pdbx_strand_id
1 'polypeptide(L)'
;KDKSSEPDLNKLKDSLERQLEDYRQSLQGIDVSKLSTEKSRLNNSLESIFKARQLAENITRTENDLAKLKQEEEQINEQNQPLPQHINSLKEKEETLNERLQKQQLEKENKELRASLQEHRAKLTDGEPCPLCGAVHHPFATGKPAETSEIVNAIKKTTIDLEAIRKQ
;
A
#
# COMPACT_ATOMS: atom_id res chain seq x y z
N LYS A 1 83.94 30.23 59.24
CA LYS A 1 83.24 28.95 59.57
C LYS A 1 82.05 29.32 60.44
N ASP A 2 80.98 29.78 59.80
CA ASP A 2 79.74 30.17 60.47
C ASP A 2 78.97 28.89 60.86
N LYS A 3 78.86 28.64 62.17
CA LYS A 3 78.06 27.57 62.75
C LYS A 3 76.61 28.00 63.03
N SER A 4 76.20 29.18 62.56
CA SER A 4 74.90 29.80 62.90
C SER A 4 73.72 29.31 62.06
N SER A 5 73.97 28.62 60.93
CA SER A 5 72.91 28.15 60.00
C SER A 5 72.43 26.71 60.28
N GLU A 6 73.25 25.90 60.96
CA GLU A 6 72.92 24.54 61.40
C GLU A 6 71.68 24.42 62.31
N PRO A 7 71.47 25.30 63.32
CA PRO A 7 70.33 25.17 64.22
C PRO A 7 68.97 25.46 63.56
N ASP A 8 68.89 26.33 62.56
CA ASP A 8 67.63 26.62 61.86
C ASP A 8 67.30 25.61 60.75
N LEU A 9 68.33 25.05 60.09
CA LEU A 9 68.16 23.91 59.19
C LEU A 9 67.66 22.66 59.92
N ASN A 10 68.16 22.41 61.13
CA ASN A 10 67.69 21.29 61.95
C ASN A 10 66.24 21.47 62.41
N LYS A 11 65.83 22.68 62.83
CA LYS A 11 64.41 22.94 63.17
C LYS A 11 63.47 22.75 61.98
N LEU A 12 63.90 23.17 60.79
CA LEU A 12 63.09 23.00 59.56
C LEU A 12 62.97 21.52 59.20
N LYS A 13 64.06 20.76 59.33
CA LYS A 13 64.07 19.30 59.14
C LYS A 13 63.13 18.62 60.14
N ASP A 14 63.19 18.96 61.42
CA ASP A 14 62.31 18.40 62.46
C ASP A 14 60.82 18.72 62.19
N SER A 15 60.54 19.91 61.66
CA SER A 15 59.18 20.30 61.26
C SER A 15 58.68 19.48 60.07
N LEU A 16 59.54 19.25 59.07
CA LEU A 16 59.21 18.44 57.90
C LEU A 16 59.02 16.96 58.27
N GLU A 17 59.83 16.44 59.20
CA GLU A 17 59.70 15.08 59.72
C GLU A 17 58.38 14.89 60.48
N ARG A 18 57.98 15.87 61.31
CA ARG A 18 56.66 15.85 61.97
C ARG A 18 55.51 15.87 60.97
N GLN A 19 55.57 16.75 59.96
CA GLN A 19 54.54 16.81 58.92
C GLN A 19 54.45 15.50 58.12
N LEU A 20 55.59 14.89 57.79
CA LEU A 20 55.62 13.60 57.11
C LEU A 20 55.02 12.49 57.97
N GLU A 21 55.26 12.51 59.28
CA GLU A 21 54.69 11.54 60.20
C GLU A 21 53.17 11.73 60.35
N ASP A 22 52.71 12.98 60.50
CA ASP A 22 51.28 13.32 60.54
C ASP A 22 50.56 12.87 59.25
N TYR A 23 51.18 13.08 58.08
CA TYR A 23 50.64 12.62 56.80
C TYR A 23 50.63 11.08 56.70
N ARG A 24 51.70 10.41 57.15
CA ARG A 24 51.76 8.93 57.16
C ARG A 24 50.69 8.35 58.07
N GLN A 25 50.50 8.90 59.25
CA GLN A 25 49.47 8.48 60.20
C GLN A 25 48.06 8.68 59.63
N SER A 26 47.84 9.84 58.99
CA SER A 26 46.57 10.14 58.30
C SER A 26 46.27 9.20 57.13
N LEU A 27 47.30 8.69 56.45
CA LEU A 27 47.18 7.77 55.33
C LEU A 27 47.14 6.29 55.75
N GLN A 28 47.52 5.95 56.99
CA GLN A 28 47.71 4.58 57.47
C GLN A 28 46.44 3.72 57.49
N GLY A 29 45.25 4.33 57.37
CA GLY A 29 43.95 3.66 57.29
C GLY A 29 43.28 3.71 55.91
N ILE A 30 43.85 4.43 54.94
CA ILE A 30 43.25 4.61 53.61
C ILE A 30 43.75 3.50 52.69
N ASP A 31 42.93 2.48 52.53
CA ASP A 31 43.17 1.40 51.57
C ASP A 31 42.81 1.88 50.15
N VAL A 32 43.78 2.50 49.49
CA VAL A 32 43.66 3.02 48.10
C VAL A 32 43.26 1.91 47.13
N SER A 33 43.66 0.65 47.40
CA SER A 33 43.29 -0.49 46.55
C SER A 33 41.79 -0.77 46.61
N LYS A 34 41.19 -0.74 47.80
CA LYS A 34 39.73 -0.90 47.99
C LYS A 34 38.93 0.21 47.32
N LEU A 35 39.37 1.47 47.46
CA LEU A 35 38.73 2.62 46.80
C LEU A 35 38.80 2.51 45.28
N SER A 36 39.93 2.05 44.74
CA SER A 36 40.11 1.81 43.30
C SER A 36 39.22 0.68 42.78
N THR A 37 39.08 -0.42 43.54
CA THR A 37 38.17 -1.51 43.18
C THR A 37 36.70 -1.08 43.22
N GLU A 38 36.30 -0.31 44.23
CA GLU A 38 34.93 0.17 44.34
C GLU A 38 34.59 1.18 43.23
N LYS A 39 35.52 2.08 42.90
CA LYS A 39 35.39 2.98 41.75
C LYS A 39 35.23 2.20 40.44
N SER A 40 36.02 1.15 40.23
CA SER A 40 35.93 0.31 39.04
C SER A 40 34.59 -0.43 38.97
N ARG A 41 34.10 -0.94 40.11
CA ARG A 41 32.78 -1.57 40.22
C ARG A 41 31.64 -0.60 39.89
N LEU A 42 31.68 0.62 40.45
CA LEU A 42 30.70 1.66 40.16
C LEU A 42 30.72 2.08 38.70
N ASN A 43 31.90 2.22 38.09
CA ASN A 43 32.02 2.52 36.66
C ASN A 43 31.40 1.43 35.79
N ASN A 44 31.65 0.16 36.09
CA ASN A 44 31.03 -0.96 35.37
C ASN A 44 29.50 -0.97 35.55
N SER A 45 29.02 -0.64 36.74
CA SER A 45 27.58 -0.53 37.01
C SER A 45 26.96 0.66 36.28
N LEU A 46 27.67 1.78 36.14
CA LEU A 46 27.20 2.92 35.34
C LEU A 46 27.10 2.54 33.88
N GLU A 47 28.11 1.88 33.32
CA GLU A 47 28.12 1.44 31.93
C GLU A 47 26.95 0.49 31.62
N SER A 48 26.65 -0.44 32.53
CA SER A 48 25.50 -1.35 32.36
C SER A 48 24.16 -0.60 32.43
N ILE A 49 24.02 0.39 33.31
CA ILE A 49 22.82 1.24 33.40
C ILE A 49 22.64 2.06 32.11
N PHE A 50 23.71 2.64 31.56
CA PHE A 50 23.65 3.37 30.29
C PHE A 50 23.19 2.48 29.15
N LYS A 51 23.74 1.26 29.04
CA LYS A 51 23.32 0.27 28.04
C LYS A 51 21.85 -0.13 28.22
N ALA A 52 21.41 -0.39 29.46
CA ALA A 52 20.03 -0.74 29.76
C ALA A 52 19.05 0.39 29.38
N ARG A 53 19.42 1.65 29.65
CA ARG A 53 18.65 2.82 29.25
C ARG A 53 18.52 2.93 27.73
N GLN A 54 19.62 2.77 27.01
CA GLN A 54 19.61 2.82 25.54
C GLN A 54 18.72 1.72 24.95
N LEU A 55 18.77 0.50 25.51
CA LEU A 55 17.89 -0.59 25.11
C LEU A 55 16.42 -0.26 25.38
N ALA A 56 16.09 0.31 26.54
CA ALA A 56 14.72 0.72 26.85
C ALA A 56 14.20 1.77 25.86
N GLU A 57 15.01 2.78 25.52
CA GLU A 57 14.66 3.80 24.52
C GLU A 57 14.42 3.17 23.13
N ASN A 58 15.25 2.21 22.74
CA ASN A 58 15.08 1.47 21.48
C ASN A 58 13.82 0.60 21.46
N ILE A 59 13.49 -0.06 22.59
CA ILE A 59 12.25 -0.85 22.73
C ILE A 59 11.05 0.06 22.53
N THR A 60 10.97 1.17 23.26
CA THR A 60 9.85 2.13 23.12
C THR A 60 9.74 2.67 21.70
N ARG A 61 10.86 2.94 21.02
CA ARG A 61 10.84 3.35 19.61
C ARG A 61 10.24 2.25 18.71
N THR A 62 10.69 1.02 18.90
CA THR A 62 10.26 -0.14 18.10
C THR A 62 8.78 -0.44 18.34
N GLU A 63 8.29 -0.31 19.57
CA GLU A 63 6.86 -0.46 19.91
C GLU A 63 6.00 0.59 19.21
N ASN A 64 6.44 1.84 19.17
CA ASN A 64 5.74 2.92 18.45
C ASN A 64 5.71 2.67 16.94
N ASP A 65 6.84 2.23 16.36
CA ASP A 65 6.91 1.91 14.94
C ASP A 65 6.03 0.69 14.59
N LEU A 66 5.99 -0.32 15.46
CA LEU A 66 5.11 -1.48 15.32
C LEU A 66 3.62 -1.07 15.38
N ALA A 67 3.25 -0.16 16.28
CA ALA A 67 1.89 0.34 16.39
C ALA A 67 1.45 1.07 15.10
N LYS A 68 2.33 1.89 14.52
CA LYS A 68 2.08 2.57 13.24
C LYS A 68 1.91 1.58 12.10
N LEU A 69 2.82 0.61 11.99
CA LEU A 69 2.74 -0.41 10.94
C LEU A 69 1.46 -1.23 11.02
N LYS A 70 1.00 -1.57 12.23
CA LYS A 70 -0.29 -2.25 12.41
C LYS A 70 -1.47 -1.40 11.97
N GLN A 71 -1.44 -0.09 12.26
CA GLN A 71 -2.48 0.82 11.80
C GLN A 71 -2.49 0.96 10.28
N GLU A 72 -1.32 1.04 9.64
CA GLU A 72 -1.19 1.06 8.18
C GLU A 72 -1.68 -0.25 7.55
N GLU A 73 -1.33 -1.41 8.14
CA GLU A 73 -1.80 -2.72 7.71
C GLU A 73 -3.33 -2.81 7.77
N GLU A 74 -3.94 -2.34 8.86
CA GLU A 74 -5.40 -2.34 9.04
C GLU A 74 -6.08 -1.44 8.00
N GLN A 75 -5.56 -0.23 7.76
CA GLN A 75 -6.08 0.67 6.71
C GLN A 75 -5.99 0.07 5.31
N ILE A 76 -4.85 -0.56 4.98
CA ILE A 76 -4.68 -1.23 3.68
C ILE A 76 -5.65 -2.40 3.56
N ASN A 77 -5.85 -3.17 4.63
CA ASN A 77 -6.77 -4.29 4.62
C ASN A 77 -8.23 -3.84 4.47
N GLU A 78 -8.63 -2.76 5.13
CA GLU A 78 -9.95 -2.13 4.97
C GLU A 78 -10.19 -1.64 3.53
N GLN A 79 -9.17 -1.06 2.89
CA GLN A 79 -9.25 -0.63 1.49
C GLN A 79 -9.31 -1.81 0.52
N ASN A 80 -8.64 -2.92 0.84
CA ASN A 80 -8.57 -4.11 -0.02
C ASN A 80 -9.80 -5.02 0.12
N GLN A 81 -10.42 -5.09 1.29
CA GLN A 81 -11.62 -5.88 1.57
C GLN A 81 -12.73 -5.74 0.50
N PRO A 82 -13.12 -4.53 0.05
CA PRO A 82 -14.17 -4.37 -0.96
C PRO A 82 -13.72 -4.62 -2.40
N LEU A 83 -12.41 -4.60 -2.71
CA LEU A 83 -11.92 -4.66 -4.09
C LEU A 83 -12.35 -5.95 -4.83
N PRO A 84 -12.30 -7.15 -4.23
CA PRO A 84 -12.79 -8.36 -4.89
C PRO A 84 -14.26 -8.29 -5.29
N GLN A 85 -15.11 -7.74 -4.40
CA GLN A 85 -16.54 -7.55 -4.69
C GLN A 85 -16.74 -6.52 -5.81
N HIS A 86 -15.96 -5.44 -5.80
CA HIS A 86 -15.99 -4.42 -6.85
C HIS A 86 -15.58 -5.00 -8.21
N ILE A 87 -14.49 -5.77 -8.26
CA ILE A 87 -14.02 -6.46 -9.47
C ILE A 87 -15.10 -7.42 -9.99
N ASN A 88 -15.71 -8.22 -9.12
CA ASN A 88 -16.77 -9.13 -9.53
C ASN A 88 -17.98 -8.37 -10.10
N SER A 89 -18.40 -7.27 -9.46
CA SER A 89 -19.49 -6.43 -9.96
C SER A 89 -19.17 -5.81 -11.32
N LEU A 90 -17.93 -5.39 -11.56
CA LEU A 90 -17.50 -4.87 -12.86
C LEU A 90 -17.50 -5.96 -13.93
N LYS A 91 -17.04 -7.18 -13.60
CA LYS A 91 -17.08 -8.34 -14.51
C LYS A 91 -18.50 -8.72 -14.90
N GLU A 92 -19.42 -8.81 -13.94
CA GLU A 92 -20.84 -9.10 -14.20
C GLU A 92 -21.48 -8.03 -15.09
N LYS A 93 -21.16 -6.75 -14.85
CA LYS A 93 -21.61 -5.64 -15.71
C LYS A 93 -21.04 -5.75 -17.12
N GLU A 94 -19.75 -6.07 -17.24
CA GLU A 94 -19.11 -6.26 -18.54
C GLU A 94 -19.76 -7.41 -19.33
N GLU A 95 -20.00 -8.55 -18.68
CA GLU A 95 -20.67 -9.71 -19.28
C GLU A 95 -22.08 -9.33 -19.75
N THR A 96 -22.87 -8.69 -18.89
CA THR A 96 -24.23 -8.22 -19.23
C THR A 96 -24.23 -7.26 -20.43
N LEU A 97 -23.27 -6.34 -20.49
CA LEU A 97 -23.14 -5.39 -21.60
C LEU A 97 -22.70 -6.09 -22.90
N ASN A 98 -21.81 -7.09 -22.83
CA ASN A 98 -21.41 -7.90 -23.99
C ASN A 98 -22.60 -8.67 -24.55
N GLU A 99 -23.37 -9.36 -23.69
CA GLU A 99 -24.57 -10.09 -24.11
C GLU A 99 -25.60 -9.14 -24.75
N ARG A 100 -25.81 -7.97 -24.13
CA ARG A 100 -26.70 -6.94 -24.69
C ARG A 100 -26.22 -6.47 -26.06
N LEU A 101 -24.93 -6.22 -26.22
CA LEU A 101 -24.34 -5.78 -27.49
C LEU A 101 -24.53 -6.84 -28.58
N GLN A 102 -24.24 -8.10 -28.26
CA GLN A 102 -24.42 -9.22 -29.18
C GLN A 102 -25.89 -9.36 -29.61
N LYS A 103 -26.83 -9.28 -28.66
CA LYS A 103 -28.26 -9.31 -28.96
C LYS A 103 -28.67 -8.18 -29.90
N GLN A 104 -28.22 -6.95 -29.64
CA GLN A 104 -28.54 -5.79 -30.48
C GLN A 104 -27.94 -5.92 -31.88
N GLN A 105 -26.73 -6.48 -32.01
CA GLN A 105 -26.11 -6.77 -33.30
C GLN A 105 -26.91 -7.80 -34.11
N LEU A 106 -27.32 -8.90 -33.48
CA LEU A 106 -28.18 -9.91 -34.12
C LEU A 106 -29.54 -9.33 -34.52
N GLU A 107 -30.15 -8.48 -33.68
CA GLU A 107 -31.39 -7.79 -34.01
C GLU A 107 -31.23 -6.85 -35.21
N LYS A 108 -30.11 -6.14 -35.30
CA LYS A 108 -29.77 -5.29 -36.45
C LYS A 108 -29.67 -6.12 -37.72
N GLU A 109 -28.89 -7.20 -37.70
CA GLU A 109 -28.69 -8.09 -38.85
C GLU A 109 -30.02 -8.71 -39.30
N ASN A 110 -30.87 -9.14 -38.35
CA ASN A 110 -32.19 -9.67 -38.68
C ASN A 110 -33.09 -8.61 -39.34
N LYS A 111 -33.04 -7.35 -38.88
CA LYS A 111 -33.78 -6.25 -39.52
C LYS A 111 -33.27 -5.95 -40.92
N GLU A 112 -31.95 -5.93 -41.12
CA GLU A 112 -31.34 -5.70 -42.44
C GLU A 112 -31.71 -6.81 -43.42
N LEU A 113 -31.66 -8.07 -43.00
CA LEU A 113 -32.10 -9.21 -43.82
C LEU A 113 -33.59 -9.13 -44.17
N ARG A 114 -34.45 -8.77 -43.21
CA ARG A 114 -35.88 -8.56 -43.46
C ARG A 114 -36.13 -7.43 -44.47
N ALA A 115 -35.41 -6.32 -44.35
CA ALA A 115 -35.50 -5.20 -45.28
C ALA A 115 -35.08 -5.62 -46.70
N SER A 116 -33.98 -6.37 -46.85
CA SER A 116 -33.55 -6.91 -48.14
C SER A 116 -34.61 -7.84 -48.76
N LEU A 117 -35.17 -8.78 -47.97
CA LEU A 117 -36.26 -9.65 -48.46
C LEU A 117 -37.51 -8.87 -48.87
N GLN A 118 -37.76 -7.76 -48.21
CA GLN A 118 -38.88 -6.89 -48.51
C GLN A 118 -38.69 -6.10 -49.80
N GLU A 119 -37.48 -5.61 -50.07
CA GLU A 119 -37.12 -5.06 -51.39
C GLU A 119 -37.28 -6.11 -52.50
N HIS A 120 -36.90 -7.36 -52.25
CA HIS A 120 -37.13 -8.45 -53.20
C HIS A 120 -38.62 -8.71 -53.43
N ARG A 121 -39.46 -8.68 -52.38
CA ARG A 121 -40.91 -8.86 -52.50
C ARG A 121 -41.59 -7.71 -53.25
N ALA A 122 -41.12 -6.48 -53.07
CA ALA A 122 -41.65 -5.30 -53.77
C ALA A 122 -41.41 -5.35 -55.29
N LYS A 123 -40.47 -6.19 -55.76
CA LYS A 123 -40.17 -6.41 -57.18
C LYS A 123 -40.97 -7.56 -57.81
N LEU A 124 -41.81 -8.27 -57.03
CA LEU A 124 -42.63 -9.36 -57.55
C LEU A 124 -43.89 -8.82 -58.23
N THR A 125 -44.18 -9.34 -59.43
CA THR A 125 -45.39 -9.04 -60.20
C THR A 125 -46.39 -10.17 -60.05
N ASP A 126 -47.66 -9.87 -59.75
CA ASP A 126 -48.71 -10.88 -59.66
C ASP A 126 -48.97 -11.50 -61.05
N GLY A 127 -49.05 -12.83 -61.10
CA GLY A 127 -49.20 -13.60 -62.33
C GLY A 127 -47.89 -14.16 -62.92
N GLU A 128 -46.72 -13.67 -62.49
CA GLU A 128 -45.42 -14.26 -62.86
C GLU A 128 -44.93 -15.27 -61.80
N PRO A 129 -44.32 -16.40 -62.19
CA PRO A 129 -43.80 -17.37 -61.23
C PRO A 129 -42.59 -16.80 -60.48
N CYS A 130 -42.65 -16.81 -59.15
CA CYS A 130 -41.55 -16.37 -58.29
C CYS A 130 -40.25 -17.15 -58.57
N PRO A 131 -39.09 -16.50 -58.73
CA PRO A 131 -37.82 -17.19 -59.02
C PRO A 131 -37.30 -18.05 -57.86
N LEU A 132 -37.83 -17.86 -56.64
CA LEU A 132 -37.42 -18.62 -55.45
C LEU A 132 -38.31 -19.84 -55.16
N CYS A 133 -39.60 -19.80 -55.51
CA CYS A 133 -40.54 -20.88 -55.15
C CYS A 133 -41.55 -21.26 -56.25
N GLY A 134 -41.60 -20.55 -57.38
CA GLY A 134 -42.46 -20.84 -58.53
C GLY A 134 -43.94 -20.48 -58.38
N ALA A 135 -44.37 -19.94 -57.23
CA ALA A 135 -45.75 -19.51 -57.02
C ALA A 135 -46.08 -18.26 -57.85
N VAL A 136 -47.31 -18.16 -58.35
CA VAL A 136 -47.81 -17.06 -59.21
C VAL A 136 -48.61 -15.99 -58.46
N HIS A 137 -48.92 -16.23 -57.19
CA HIS A 137 -49.69 -15.33 -56.33
C HIS A 137 -48.87 -14.97 -55.08
N HIS A 138 -48.74 -13.67 -54.77
CA HIS A 138 -47.80 -13.17 -53.76
C HIS A 138 -48.49 -12.36 -52.63
N PRO A 139 -48.94 -13.00 -51.53
CA PRO A 139 -49.64 -12.32 -50.42
C PRO A 139 -48.83 -11.26 -49.67
N PHE A 140 -47.50 -11.25 -49.81
CA PHE A 140 -46.58 -10.42 -49.02
C PHE A 140 -45.86 -9.33 -49.84
N ALA A 141 -46.31 -9.02 -51.07
CA ALA A 141 -45.70 -8.02 -51.95
C ALA A 141 -45.80 -6.57 -51.44
N THR A 142 -46.69 -6.29 -50.46
CA THR A 142 -47.11 -4.93 -50.08
C THR A 142 -46.48 -4.37 -48.80
N GLY A 143 -45.48 -5.03 -48.20
CA GLY A 143 -44.91 -4.56 -46.94
C GLY A 143 -43.98 -3.33 -47.10
N LYS A 144 -43.96 -2.42 -46.10
CA LYS A 144 -42.99 -1.31 -45.95
C LYS A 144 -41.70 -1.72 -45.21
N PRO A 145 -40.48 -1.29 -45.63
CA PRO A 145 -39.21 -1.61 -44.96
C PRO A 145 -39.14 -1.10 -43.51
N ALA A 146 -38.44 -1.86 -42.66
CA ALA A 146 -38.23 -1.53 -41.25
C ALA A 146 -37.10 -0.50 -41.05
N GLU A 147 -37.31 0.48 -40.17
CA GLU A 147 -36.27 1.45 -39.79
C GLU A 147 -35.25 0.84 -38.81
N THR A 148 -33.95 1.10 -39.06
CA THR A 148 -32.81 0.56 -38.30
C THR A 148 -32.09 1.58 -37.41
N SER A 149 -32.43 2.87 -37.52
CA SER A 149 -31.75 3.99 -36.83
C SER A 149 -31.70 3.84 -35.30
N GLU A 150 -32.80 3.38 -34.70
CA GLU A 150 -32.90 3.20 -33.25
C GLU A 150 -31.95 2.13 -32.71
N ILE A 151 -31.82 1.00 -33.43
CA ILE A 151 -30.91 -0.09 -33.02
C ILE A 151 -29.46 0.33 -33.16
N VAL A 152 -29.12 1.08 -34.22
CA VAL A 152 -27.76 1.60 -34.42
C VAL A 152 -27.36 2.54 -33.27
N ASN A 153 -28.27 3.41 -32.82
CA ASN A 153 -28.02 4.28 -31.68
C ASN A 153 -27.89 3.49 -30.37
N ALA A 154 -28.72 2.45 -30.19
CA ALA A 154 -28.64 1.58 -29.04
C ALA A 154 -27.32 0.79 -28.96
N ILE A 155 -26.82 0.27 -30.10
CA ILE A 155 -25.51 -0.39 -30.20
C ILE A 155 -24.40 0.58 -29.80
N LYS A 156 -24.37 1.78 -30.40
CA LYS A 156 -23.35 2.80 -30.10
C LYS A 156 -23.29 3.12 -28.61
N LYS A 157 -24.46 3.30 -27.98
CA LYS A 157 -24.54 3.56 -26.54
C LYS A 157 -23.96 2.39 -25.73
N THR A 158 -24.39 1.17 -26.01
CA THR A 158 -23.89 -0.04 -25.31
C THR A 158 -22.37 -0.19 -25.49
N THR A 159 -21.83 0.11 -26.67
CA THR A 159 -20.38 0.08 -26.92
C THR A 159 -19.63 1.10 -26.06
N ILE A 160 -20.13 2.34 -25.95
CA ILE A 160 -19.52 3.36 -25.09
C ILE A 160 -19.56 2.94 -23.61
N ASP A 161 -20.70 2.44 -23.15
CA ASP A 161 -20.87 1.99 -21.76
C ASP A 161 -19.89 0.83 -21.44
N LEU A 162 -19.67 -0.07 -22.40
CA LEU A 162 -18.77 -1.21 -22.28
C LEU A 162 -17.29 -0.79 -22.29
N GLU A 163 -16.92 0.18 -23.14
CA GLU A 163 -15.58 0.78 -23.10
C GLU A 163 -15.31 1.53 -21.79
N ALA A 164 -16.32 2.17 -21.21
CA ALA A 164 -16.20 2.86 -19.93
C ALA A 164 -15.95 1.88 -18.78
N ILE A 165 -16.62 0.72 -18.77
CA ILE A 165 -16.40 -0.34 -17.78
C ILE A 165 -15.00 -0.95 -17.90
N ARG A 166 -14.49 -1.17 -19.13
CA ARG A 166 -13.15 -1.73 -19.37
C ARG A 166 -11.98 -0.82 -18.97
N LYS A 167 -12.24 0.48 -18.80
CA LYS A 167 -11.25 1.48 -18.40
C LYS A 167 -11.22 1.73 -16.89
N GLN A 168 -12.18 1.18 -16.14
CA GLN A 168 -12.22 1.21 -14.67
C GLN A 168 -11.35 0.10 -14.11
#